data_AF-A0A2G8EI09-F1
#
_entry.id   AF-A0A2G8EI09-F1
#
_cell.length_a   1.000
_cell.length_b   1.000
_cell.length_c   1.000
_cell.angle_alpha   90.00
_cell.angle_beta   90.00
_cell.angle_gamma   90.00
#
_symmetry.space_group_name_H-M   'P 1'
#
loop_
_entity.id
_entity.type
_entity.pdbx_description
1 polymer ?
#
loop_
_entity_poly.entity_id
_entity_poly.type
_entity_poly.pdbx_seq_one_letter_code
_entity_poly.pdbx_strand_id
1 'polypeptide(L)'
;MAKVVLITVLLIVLLGIVPGGQFHLPVRWNPFAPLSITEPAGIIARFKMAKLQRDPTACLAQLNQARAQGYIRFTVAPAVAGGCPLSMPLRIERIGGISFSSSFLASCPLALSSVRFVIQVVEPSAIRQFSAPVTQIEHVGSYACRNIYHRDQGRISEHATADALDISAFQLARGMRIPVSGTWEQQDRRGRWLREIFQQSCGFFGTALGPDYNAAHAGHFHFGTGGYGFCH
;
A
#
# COMPACT_ATOMS: atom_id res chain seq x y z
N MET A 1 26.25 -27.30 15.60
CA MET A 1 25.52 -26.22 14.90
C MET A 1 24.99 -25.15 15.85
N ALA A 2 24.23 -25.49 16.90
CA ALA A 2 23.74 -24.51 17.89
C ALA A 2 24.84 -23.66 18.57
N LYS A 3 25.99 -24.27 18.91
CA LYS A 3 27.15 -23.54 19.46
C LYS A 3 27.75 -22.52 18.49
N VAL A 4 27.76 -22.83 17.18
CA VAL A 4 28.30 -21.92 16.15
C VAL A 4 27.37 -20.73 15.99
N VAL A 5 26.05 -20.95 15.91
CA VAL A 5 25.04 -19.89 15.84
C VAL A 5 25.10 -18.99 17.09
N LEU A 6 25.23 -19.59 18.28
CA LEU A 6 25.35 -18.85 19.54
C LEU A 6 26.62 -17.98 19.56
N ILE A 7 27.75 -18.50 19.09
CA ILE A 7 29.01 -17.75 18.97
C ILE A 7 28.90 -16.61 17.96
N THR A 8 28.24 -16.82 16.82
CA THR A 8 28.03 -15.76 15.82
C THR A 8 27.13 -14.65 16.36
N VAL A 9 26.05 -14.99 17.07
CA VAL A 9 25.19 -14.00 17.73
C VAL A 9 25.96 -13.25 18.82
N LEU A 10 26.77 -13.95 19.64
CA LEU A 10 27.59 -13.31 20.66
C LEU A 10 28.63 -12.36 20.05
N LEU A 11 29.25 -12.72 18.93
CA LEU A 11 30.22 -11.88 18.23
C LEU A 11 29.60 -10.63 17.61
N ILE A 12 28.37 -10.71 17.09
CA ILE A 12 27.62 -9.54 16.59
C ILE A 12 27.25 -8.59 17.75
N VAL A 13 26.87 -9.15 18.90
CA VAL A 13 26.60 -8.37 20.11
C VAL A 13 27.88 -7.72 20.64
N LEU A 14 29.00 -8.44 20.67
CA LEU A 14 30.31 -7.95 21.11
C LEU A 14 30.90 -6.89 20.18
N LEU A 15 30.72 -6.99 18.85
CA LEU A 15 31.10 -5.92 17.92
C LEU A 15 30.29 -4.62 18.11
N GLY A 16 29.09 -4.71 18.69
CA GLY A 16 28.28 -3.55 19.08
C GLY A 16 28.77 -2.82 20.34
N ILE A 17 29.78 -3.36 21.05
CA ILE A 17 30.31 -2.83 22.33
C ILE A 17 31.75 -2.33 22.15
N VAL A 18 32.12 -1.85 20.95
CA VAL A 18 33.41 -1.14 20.78
C VAL A 18 33.24 0.28 21.30
N PRO A 19 33.95 0.71 22.37
CA PRO A 19 33.90 2.09 22.84
C PRO A 19 34.45 3.01 21.74
N GLY A 20 33.61 3.90 21.22
CA GLY A 20 33.94 4.78 20.08
C GLY A 20 33.54 4.27 18.70
N GLY A 21 33.10 3.01 18.59
CA GLY A 21 32.48 2.47 17.37
C GLY A 21 30.99 2.79 17.37
N GLN A 22 30.59 3.89 16.75
CA GLN A 22 29.16 4.20 16.60
C GLN A 22 28.56 3.27 15.55
N PHE A 23 28.12 2.07 15.95
CA PHE A 23 27.28 1.19 15.13
C PHE A 23 25.93 1.87 14.89
N HIS A 24 25.89 2.77 13.92
CA HIS A 24 24.67 3.40 13.45
C HIS A 24 23.89 2.40 12.60
N LEU A 25 23.00 1.64 13.23
CA LEU A 25 21.98 0.88 12.51
C LEU A 25 21.22 1.86 11.60
N PRO A 26 21.22 1.65 10.26
CA PRO A 26 20.44 2.50 9.37
C PRO A 26 19.00 2.56 9.83
N VAL A 27 18.38 3.75 9.80
CA VAL A 27 17.01 4.01 10.30
C VAL A 27 15.98 2.98 9.77
N ARG A 28 16.14 2.51 8.53
CA ARG A 28 15.29 1.46 7.94
C ARG A 28 15.29 0.13 8.72
N TRP A 29 16.39 -0.22 9.39
CA TRP A 29 16.52 -1.44 10.20
C TRP A 29 16.16 -1.25 11.67
N ASN A 30 15.91 -0.01 12.11
CA ASN A 30 15.47 0.28 13.47
C ASN A 30 13.94 0.16 13.58
N PRO A 31 13.38 -0.85 14.30
CA PRO A 31 11.93 -1.05 14.42
C PRO A 31 11.22 0.03 15.24
N PHE A 32 11.96 0.83 16.01
CA PHE A 32 11.43 1.92 16.82
C PHE A 32 11.45 3.27 16.12
N ALA A 33 12.20 3.38 15.02
CA ALA A 33 12.21 4.59 14.21
C ALA A 33 10.93 4.68 13.35
N PRO A 34 10.48 5.91 13.02
CA PRO A 34 9.35 6.11 12.11
C PRO A 34 9.54 5.42 10.75
N LEU A 35 8.44 5.00 10.15
CA LEU A 35 8.43 4.41 8.82
C LEU A 35 8.70 5.49 7.77
N SER A 36 9.78 5.36 6.98
CA SER A 36 9.93 6.23 5.81
C SER A 36 9.01 5.77 4.68
N ILE A 37 8.42 6.72 3.97
CA ILE A 37 7.62 6.48 2.77
C ILE A 37 8.43 5.81 1.65
N THR A 38 9.74 6.06 1.61
CA THR A 38 10.67 5.45 0.66
C THR A 38 11.34 4.17 1.19
N GLU A 39 10.99 3.71 2.41
CA GLU A 39 11.51 2.47 2.96
C GLU A 39 11.00 1.27 2.14
N PRO A 40 11.89 0.41 1.61
CA PRO A 40 11.49 -0.78 0.84
C PRO A 40 10.50 -1.67 1.61
N ALA A 41 9.64 -2.37 0.88
CA ALA A 41 8.82 -3.43 1.47
C ALA A 41 9.72 -4.51 2.10
N GLY A 42 9.33 -5.01 3.28
CA GLY A 42 10.11 -5.98 4.03
C GLY A 42 9.54 -6.21 5.42
N ILE A 43 10.13 -7.14 6.19
CA ILE A 43 9.62 -7.54 7.51
C ILE A 43 9.57 -6.35 8.49
N ILE A 44 10.63 -5.54 8.52
CA ILE A 44 10.68 -4.36 9.40
C ILE A 44 9.65 -3.32 9.00
N ALA A 45 9.52 -3.03 7.70
CA ALA A 45 8.51 -2.09 7.22
C ALA A 45 7.07 -2.58 7.49
N ARG A 46 6.81 -3.89 7.37
CA ARG A 46 5.53 -4.51 7.75
C ARG A 46 5.26 -4.38 9.25
N PHE A 47 6.28 -4.61 10.09
CA PHE A 47 6.17 -4.40 11.54
C PHE A 47 5.83 -2.95 11.88
N LYS A 48 6.55 -1.98 11.30
CA LYS A 48 6.29 -0.55 11.50
C LYS A 48 4.88 -0.17 11.01
N MET A 49 4.45 -0.70 9.85
CA MET A 49 3.10 -0.46 9.33
C MET A 49 2.02 -1.02 10.26
N ALA A 50 2.20 -2.23 10.81
CA ALA A 50 1.27 -2.83 11.77
C ALA A 50 1.16 -2.02 13.07
N LYS A 51 2.26 -1.37 13.51
CA LYS A 51 2.22 -0.41 14.63
C LYS A 51 1.38 0.82 14.28
N LEU A 52 1.59 1.40 13.10
CA LEU A 52 0.85 2.59 12.63
C LEU A 52 -0.65 2.31 12.44
N GLN A 53 -1.03 1.09 12.05
CA GLN A 53 -2.45 0.69 11.97
C GLN A 53 -3.19 0.79 13.31
N ARG A 54 -2.47 0.69 14.43
CA ARG A 54 -3.02 0.77 15.79
C ARG A 54 -2.85 2.14 16.44
N ASP A 55 -2.23 3.09 15.74
CA ASP A 55 -1.93 4.43 16.23
C ASP A 55 -2.30 5.47 15.16
N PRO A 56 -3.58 5.91 15.13
CA PRO A 56 -4.06 6.88 14.13
C PRO A 56 -3.29 8.20 14.14
N THR A 57 -2.83 8.64 15.32
CA THR A 57 -2.07 9.89 15.48
C THR A 57 -0.70 9.76 14.84
N ALA A 58 0.04 8.68 15.15
CA ALA A 58 1.34 8.43 14.52
C ALA A 58 1.22 8.19 13.02
N CYS A 59 0.17 7.49 12.58
CA CYS A 59 -0.12 7.28 11.16
C CYS A 59 -0.31 8.63 10.44
N LEU A 60 -1.17 9.50 10.98
CA LEU A 60 -1.45 10.80 10.38
C LEU A 60 -0.20 11.69 10.37
N ALA A 61 0.65 11.60 11.40
CA ALA A 61 1.95 12.29 11.42
C ALA A 61 2.85 11.84 10.26
N GLN A 62 2.95 10.53 10.00
CA GLN A 62 3.72 10.01 8.85
C GLN A 62 3.14 10.48 7.52
N LEU A 63 1.82 10.50 7.37
CA LEU A 63 1.20 10.95 6.13
C LEU A 63 1.35 12.46 5.92
N ASN A 64 1.32 13.26 6.99
CA ASN A 64 1.63 14.69 6.92
C ASN A 64 3.09 14.95 6.50
N GLN A 65 4.04 14.12 6.95
CA GLN A 65 5.42 14.18 6.49
C GLN A 65 5.51 13.84 4.99
N ALA A 66 4.81 12.79 4.54
CA ALA A 66 4.71 12.42 3.14
C ALA A 66 4.14 13.58 2.28
N ARG A 67 3.10 14.25 2.78
CA ARG A 67 2.49 15.43 2.14
C ARG A 67 3.46 16.60 2.04
N ALA A 68 4.21 16.89 3.12
CA ALA A 68 5.20 17.95 3.12
C ALA A 68 6.35 17.71 2.12
N GLN A 69 6.66 16.44 1.85
CA GLN A 69 7.64 16.01 0.84
C GLN A 69 7.06 15.93 -0.58
N GLY A 70 5.77 16.22 -0.77
CA GLY A 70 5.11 16.20 -2.08
C GLY A 70 4.70 14.80 -2.57
N TYR A 71 4.80 13.76 -1.75
CA TYR A 71 4.44 12.39 -2.16
C TYR A 71 2.94 12.14 -2.23
N ILE A 72 2.12 12.90 -1.51
CA ILE A 72 0.67 12.69 -1.47
C ILE A 72 -0.05 14.01 -1.19
N ARG A 73 -1.24 14.17 -1.76
CA ARG A 73 -2.15 15.28 -1.44
C ARG A 73 -3.46 14.71 -0.91
N PHE A 74 -3.88 15.22 0.24
CA PHE A 74 -5.12 14.82 0.89
C PHE A 74 -5.65 15.94 1.79
N THR A 75 -6.92 15.84 2.12
CA THR A 75 -7.56 16.62 3.20
C THR A 75 -8.14 15.68 4.26
N VAL A 76 -8.35 16.19 5.47
CA VAL A 76 -9.19 15.50 6.46
C VAL A 76 -10.64 15.75 6.07
N ALA A 77 -11.41 14.69 5.86
CA ALA A 77 -12.82 14.78 5.51
C ALA A 77 -13.69 14.76 6.79
N PRO A 78 -14.94 15.27 6.71
CA PRO A 78 -15.89 15.13 7.81
C PRO A 78 -16.09 13.67 8.22
N ALA A 79 -16.34 13.44 9.50
CA ALA A 79 -16.68 12.12 10.00
C ALA A 79 -17.93 11.58 9.30
N VAL A 80 -17.95 10.28 9.03
CA VAL A 80 -19.11 9.58 8.48
C VAL A 80 -19.82 8.89 9.64
N ALA A 81 -21.13 9.13 9.78
CA ALA A 81 -21.98 8.46 10.75
C ALA A 81 -22.82 7.34 10.09
N GLY A 82 -23.47 6.51 10.90
CA GLY A 82 -24.36 5.44 10.43
C GLY A 82 -23.76 4.05 10.57
N GLY A 83 -24.17 3.11 9.70
CA GLY A 83 -23.85 1.69 9.82
C GLY A 83 -22.37 1.33 9.64
N CYS A 84 -21.58 2.20 8.99
CA CYS A 84 -20.14 2.02 8.81
C CYS A 84 -19.42 3.35 9.09
N PRO A 85 -19.27 3.72 10.37
CA PRO A 85 -18.78 5.04 10.74
C PRO A 85 -17.28 5.18 10.45
N LEU A 86 -16.89 6.38 10.01
CA LEU A 86 -15.48 6.76 9.83
C LEU A 86 -15.21 8.01 10.68
N SER A 87 -14.38 7.88 11.73
CA SER A 87 -14.16 8.97 12.68
C SER A 87 -13.30 10.09 12.10
N MET A 88 -12.27 9.75 11.32
CA MET A 88 -11.33 10.71 10.73
C MET A 88 -10.86 10.21 9.35
N PRO A 89 -11.78 10.11 8.37
CA PRO A 89 -11.41 9.67 7.04
C PRO A 89 -10.58 10.73 6.32
N LEU A 90 -9.66 10.27 5.48
CA LEU A 90 -8.85 11.14 4.63
C LEU A 90 -9.41 11.13 3.22
N ARG A 91 -9.51 12.31 2.60
CA ARG A 91 -9.83 12.42 1.18
C ARG A 91 -8.55 12.50 0.38
N ILE A 92 -8.23 11.43 -0.35
CA ILE A 92 -7.04 11.35 -1.18
C ILE A 92 -7.33 11.98 -2.54
N GLU A 93 -6.47 12.90 -2.97
CA GLU A 93 -6.64 13.67 -4.21
C GLU A 93 -5.62 13.27 -5.28
N ARG A 94 -4.36 13.02 -4.87
CA ARG A 94 -3.28 12.56 -5.75
C ARG A 94 -2.13 11.94 -4.95
N ILE A 95 -1.32 11.13 -5.64
CA ILE A 95 -0.04 10.61 -5.14
C ILE A 95 1.05 11.06 -6.11
N GLY A 96 2.02 11.84 -5.62
CA GLY A 96 3.02 12.50 -6.46
C GLY A 96 2.35 13.29 -7.60
N GLY A 97 2.78 13.05 -8.83
CA GLY A 97 2.17 13.61 -10.04
C GLY A 97 0.87 12.93 -10.49
N ILE A 98 0.52 11.79 -9.92
CA ILE A 98 -0.54 10.88 -10.42
C ILE A 98 -1.89 11.27 -9.82
N SER A 99 -2.89 11.54 -10.68
CA SER A 99 -4.27 11.77 -10.26
C SER A 99 -5.04 10.45 -10.10
N PHE A 100 -6.23 10.53 -9.51
CA PHE A 100 -7.19 9.44 -9.53
C PHE A 100 -8.38 9.78 -10.44
N SER A 101 -9.15 8.77 -10.87
CA SER A 101 -10.42 8.99 -11.61
C SER A 101 -11.41 9.83 -10.81
N SER A 102 -11.35 9.75 -9.48
CA SER A 102 -12.04 10.64 -8.55
C SER A 102 -11.28 10.71 -7.22
N SER A 103 -11.50 11.72 -6.39
CA SER A 103 -10.99 11.68 -5.01
C SER A 103 -11.74 10.59 -4.22
N PHE A 104 -11.08 9.90 -3.31
CA PHE A 104 -11.70 8.83 -2.52
C PHE A 104 -11.42 8.98 -1.02
N LEU A 105 -12.31 8.41 -0.19
CA LEU A 105 -12.09 8.32 1.24
C LEU A 105 -11.19 7.14 1.55
N ALA A 106 -10.21 7.33 2.43
CA ALA A 106 -9.30 6.29 2.88
C ALA A 106 -9.09 6.41 4.39
N SER A 107 -8.85 5.27 5.03
CA SER A 107 -8.18 5.24 6.32
C SER A 107 -6.74 5.72 6.16
N CYS A 108 -6.14 6.16 7.27
CA CYS A 108 -4.72 6.54 7.24
C CYS A 108 -3.80 5.38 6.81
N PRO A 109 -3.99 4.14 7.31
CA PRO A 109 -3.22 3.00 6.84
C PRO A 109 -3.33 2.76 5.33
N LEU A 110 -4.54 2.83 4.76
CA LEU A 110 -4.73 2.64 3.32
C LEU A 110 -4.00 3.72 2.52
N ALA A 111 -4.09 4.98 2.96
CA ALA A 111 -3.38 6.09 2.34
C ALA A 111 -1.85 5.90 2.36
N LEU A 112 -1.29 5.48 3.50
CA LEU A 112 0.15 5.19 3.64
C LEU A 112 0.60 4.02 2.77
N SER A 113 -0.14 2.90 2.77
CA SER A 113 0.17 1.76 1.90
C SER A 113 0.10 2.15 0.42
N SER A 114 -0.91 2.94 0.03
CA SER A 114 -1.11 3.38 -1.35
C SER A 114 0.03 4.27 -1.84
N VAL A 115 0.44 5.30 -1.07
CA VAL A 115 1.56 6.17 -1.47
C VAL A 115 2.85 5.39 -1.60
N ARG A 116 3.13 4.47 -0.67
CA ARG A 116 4.34 3.63 -0.72
C ARG A 116 4.33 2.71 -1.94
N PHE A 117 3.22 2.04 -2.20
CA PHE A 117 3.07 1.16 -3.36
C PHE A 117 3.26 1.92 -4.68
N VAL A 118 2.61 3.08 -4.82
CA VAL A 118 2.66 3.84 -6.07
C VAL A 118 4.08 4.34 -6.37
N ILE A 119 4.75 4.97 -5.40
CA ILE A 119 6.07 5.56 -5.64
C ILE A 119 7.19 4.52 -5.74
N GLN A 120 7.03 3.35 -5.11
CA GLN A 120 8.09 2.31 -5.09
C GLN A 120 7.90 1.28 -6.21
N VAL A 121 6.66 1.03 -6.63
CA VAL A 121 6.34 -0.04 -7.59
C VAL A 121 5.74 0.52 -8.86
N VAL A 122 4.56 1.16 -8.79
CA VAL A 122 3.77 1.51 -9.97
C VAL A 122 4.52 2.48 -10.88
N GLU A 123 4.97 3.61 -10.34
CA GLU A 123 5.62 4.65 -11.13
C GLU A 123 6.99 4.20 -11.67
N PRO A 124 7.91 3.63 -10.85
CA PRO A 124 9.19 3.15 -11.37
C PRO A 124 9.05 2.03 -12.40
N SER A 125 8.12 1.08 -12.20
CA SER A 125 7.90 0.00 -13.16
C SER A 125 7.33 0.49 -14.48
N ALA A 126 6.40 1.46 -14.46
CA ALA A 126 5.87 2.06 -15.68
C ALA A 126 6.96 2.76 -16.50
N ILE A 127 7.84 3.53 -15.83
CA ILE A 127 9.00 4.15 -16.48
C ILE A 127 9.93 3.10 -17.08
N ARG A 128 10.26 2.04 -16.32
CA ARG A 128 11.13 0.95 -16.83
C ARG A 128 10.54 0.23 -18.04
N GLN A 129 9.24 -0.09 -18.01
CA GLN A 129 8.62 -0.92 -19.05
C GLN A 129 8.15 -0.13 -20.28
N PHE A 130 7.65 1.08 -20.09
CA PHE A 130 6.99 1.86 -21.14
C PHE A 130 7.71 3.18 -21.44
N SER A 131 8.73 3.55 -20.67
CA SER A 131 9.38 4.87 -20.77
C SER A 131 8.38 6.02 -20.67
N ALA A 132 7.29 5.81 -19.93
CA ALA A 132 6.19 6.73 -19.75
C ALA A 132 5.69 6.67 -18.31
N PRO A 133 5.51 7.82 -17.63
CA PRO A 133 4.94 7.84 -16.29
C PRO A 133 3.46 7.47 -16.33
N VAL A 134 2.95 6.95 -15.21
CA VAL A 134 1.51 6.93 -14.95
C VAL A 134 1.05 8.37 -14.70
N THR A 135 -0.08 8.76 -15.27
CA THR A 135 -0.69 10.09 -15.09
C THR A 135 -1.98 10.02 -14.30
N GLN A 136 -2.72 8.91 -14.40
CA GLN A 136 -3.94 8.67 -13.63
C GLN A 136 -4.11 7.20 -13.25
N ILE A 137 -4.63 6.95 -12.05
CA ILE A 137 -5.11 5.64 -11.60
C ILE A 137 -6.63 5.67 -11.58
N GLU A 138 -7.26 4.74 -12.30
CA GLU A 138 -8.71 4.55 -12.28
C GLU A 138 -9.07 3.53 -11.21
N HIS A 139 -10.10 3.85 -10.42
CA HIS A 139 -10.56 2.98 -9.34
C HIS A 139 -12.09 2.86 -9.35
N VAL A 140 -12.60 1.77 -8.78
CA VAL A 140 -14.04 1.53 -8.57
C VAL A 140 -14.51 2.25 -7.31
N GLY A 141 -13.67 2.29 -6.27
CA GLY A 141 -14.01 2.93 -5.00
C GLY A 141 -13.10 2.48 -3.87
N SER A 142 -13.29 3.12 -2.71
CA SER A 142 -12.59 2.76 -1.47
C SER A 142 -13.56 2.59 -0.31
N TYR A 143 -14.38 3.61 -0.02
CA TYR A 143 -15.42 3.49 0.99
C TYR A 143 -16.76 3.03 0.41
N ALA A 144 -17.30 1.94 0.94
CA ALA A 144 -18.65 1.46 0.65
C ALA A 144 -19.19 0.69 1.86
N CYS A 145 -20.28 1.17 2.46
CA CYS A 145 -20.88 0.53 3.63
C CYS A 145 -21.65 -0.73 3.25
N ARG A 146 -20.99 -1.89 3.30
CA ARG A 146 -21.56 -3.21 2.97
C ARG A 146 -20.79 -4.37 3.63
N ASN A 147 -21.43 -5.50 3.79
CA ASN A 147 -20.75 -6.76 4.11
C ASN A 147 -20.01 -7.32 2.87
N ILE A 148 -19.10 -8.26 3.11
CA ILE A 148 -18.40 -8.96 2.03
C ILE A 148 -19.43 -9.72 1.16
N TYR A 149 -19.23 -9.66 -0.17
CA TYR A 149 -20.12 -10.24 -1.17
C TYR A 149 -21.58 -9.75 -1.09
N HIS A 150 -21.82 -8.54 -0.55
CA HIS A 150 -23.16 -7.96 -0.40
C HIS A 150 -24.16 -8.83 0.38
N ARG A 151 -23.67 -9.71 1.28
CA ARG A 151 -24.55 -10.57 2.07
C ARG A 151 -25.25 -9.78 3.16
N ASP A 152 -26.49 -10.14 3.49
CA ASP A 152 -27.24 -9.47 4.58
C ASP A 152 -26.63 -9.70 5.97
N GLN A 153 -25.90 -10.81 6.15
CA GLN A 153 -25.18 -11.16 7.37
C GLN A 153 -23.77 -11.66 7.06
N GLY A 154 -22.79 -11.36 7.92
CA GLY A 154 -21.43 -11.88 7.81
C GLY A 154 -20.34 -10.86 8.13
N ARG A 155 -19.10 -11.19 7.75
CA ARG A 155 -17.93 -10.33 7.96
C ARG A 155 -18.08 -9.01 7.19
N ILE A 156 -17.87 -7.89 7.88
CA ILE A 156 -17.85 -6.55 7.29
C ILE A 156 -16.70 -6.46 6.27
N SER A 157 -16.95 -5.78 5.14
CA SER A 157 -15.95 -5.55 4.10
C SER A 157 -14.90 -4.53 4.55
N GLU A 158 -13.65 -4.68 4.10
CA GLU A 158 -12.61 -3.65 4.33
C GLU A 158 -13.00 -2.29 3.71
N HIS A 159 -13.85 -2.27 2.69
CA HIS A 159 -14.42 -1.04 2.15
C HIS A 159 -15.32 -0.30 3.15
N ALA A 160 -15.94 -1.00 4.10
CA ALA A 160 -16.81 -0.36 5.08
C ALA A 160 -16.01 0.49 6.09
N THR A 161 -14.72 0.25 6.24
CA THR A 161 -13.81 1.05 7.09
C THR A 161 -12.87 1.94 6.27
N ALA A 162 -13.10 2.05 4.95
CA ALA A 162 -12.21 2.72 4.01
C ALA A 162 -10.76 2.18 4.07
N ASP A 163 -10.62 0.89 4.38
CA ASP A 163 -9.34 0.18 4.46
C ASP A 163 -8.99 -0.59 3.19
N ALA A 164 -9.82 -0.49 2.14
CA ALA A 164 -9.55 -1.10 0.83
C ALA A 164 -9.74 -0.12 -0.33
N LEU A 165 -8.97 -0.30 -1.40
CA LEU A 165 -9.09 0.43 -2.67
C LEU A 165 -9.13 -0.57 -3.84
N ASP A 166 -10.12 -0.39 -4.72
CA ASP A 166 -10.28 -1.22 -5.92
C ASP A 166 -9.77 -0.50 -7.17
N ILE A 167 -8.61 -0.89 -7.71
CA ILE A 167 -7.99 -0.26 -8.89
C ILE A 167 -8.39 -1.02 -10.17
N SER A 168 -8.97 -0.32 -11.14
CA SER A 168 -9.50 -0.91 -12.38
C SER A 168 -8.65 -0.61 -13.63
N ALA A 169 -7.87 0.46 -13.65
CA ALA A 169 -6.97 0.77 -14.77
C ALA A 169 -5.85 1.75 -14.39
N PHE A 170 -4.85 1.82 -15.27
CA PHE A 170 -3.80 2.84 -15.24
C PHE A 170 -3.77 3.58 -16.56
N GLN A 171 -3.66 4.91 -16.51
CA GLN A 171 -3.37 5.73 -17.67
C GLN A 171 -1.93 6.22 -17.58
N LEU A 172 -1.19 6.01 -18.66
CA LEU A 172 0.17 6.51 -18.83
C LEU A 172 0.16 7.74 -19.74
N ALA A 173 1.25 8.51 -19.66
CA ALA A 173 1.47 9.63 -20.57
C ALA A 173 1.32 9.21 -22.04
N ARG A 174 0.93 10.16 -22.89
CA ARG A 174 0.60 9.94 -24.32
C ARG A 174 -0.65 9.08 -24.57
N GLY A 175 -1.53 8.96 -23.57
CA GLY A 175 -2.88 8.40 -23.72
C GLY A 175 -2.97 6.87 -23.66
N MET A 176 -1.90 6.18 -23.25
CA MET A 176 -1.93 4.73 -23.12
C MET A 176 -2.74 4.32 -21.87
N ARG A 177 -3.93 3.77 -22.09
CA ARG A 177 -4.76 3.20 -21.03
C ARG A 177 -4.54 1.68 -20.93
N ILE A 178 -4.34 1.21 -19.69
CA ILE A 178 -4.11 -0.19 -19.34
C ILE A 178 -5.19 -0.61 -18.34
N PRO A 179 -6.37 -1.09 -18.80
CA PRO A 179 -7.38 -1.64 -17.91
C PRO A 179 -6.93 -3.00 -17.34
N VAL A 180 -7.30 -3.31 -16.10
CA VAL A 180 -7.07 -4.64 -15.52
C VAL A 180 -7.88 -5.68 -16.31
N SER A 181 -9.19 -5.42 -16.45
CA SER A 181 -10.08 -6.24 -17.27
C SER A 181 -9.57 -6.36 -18.70
N GLY A 182 -9.49 -7.60 -19.19
CA GLY A 182 -9.08 -7.92 -20.56
C GLY A 182 -7.57 -7.78 -20.85
N THR A 183 -6.80 -7.08 -20.00
CA THR A 183 -5.34 -7.01 -20.15
C THR A 183 -4.61 -7.99 -19.24
N TRP A 184 -5.21 -8.38 -18.11
CA TRP A 184 -4.60 -9.28 -17.13
C TRP A 184 -4.06 -10.58 -17.75
N GLU A 185 -4.83 -11.23 -18.63
CA GLU A 185 -4.44 -12.49 -19.29
C GLU A 185 -3.50 -12.30 -20.48
N GLN A 186 -3.27 -11.06 -20.91
CA GLN A 186 -2.46 -10.81 -22.09
C GLN A 186 -1.00 -11.18 -21.79
N GLN A 187 -0.39 -11.88 -22.74
CA GLN A 187 1.03 -12.23 -22.68
C GLN A 187 1.93 -11.11 -23.17
N ASP A 188 1.35 -9.97 -23.57
CA ASP A 188 2.07 -8.79 -23.98
C ASP A 188 2.72 -8.06 -22.79
N ARG A 189 3.40 -6.95 -23.08
CA ARG A 189 4.08 -6.14 -22.07
C ARG A 189 3.11 -5.56 -21.02
N ARG A 190 1.87 -5.23 -21.40
CA ARG A 190 0.89 -4.63 -20.49
C ARG A 190 0.39 -5.64 -19.47
N GLY A 191 0.03 -6.85 -19.92
CA GLY A 191 -0.37 -7.92 -19.01
C GLY A 191 0.77 -8.32 -18.07
N ARG A 192 2.01 -8.43 -18.58
CA ARG A 192 3.18 -8.69 -17.73
C ARG A 192 3.41 -7.61 -16.68
N TRP A 193 3.25 -6.33 -17.05
CA TRP A 193 3.35 -5.22 -16.10
C TRP A 193 2.27 -5.25 -15.02
N LEU A 194 1.02 -5.54 -15.38
CA LEU A 194 -0.07 -5.70 -14.42
C LEU A 194 0.22 -6.82 -13.40
N ARG A 195 0.70 -7.97 -13.88
CA ARG A 195 1.11 -9.08 -13.00
C ARG A 195 2.31 -8.70 -12.12
N GLU A 196 3.31 -7.97 -12.65
CA GLU A 196 4.45 -7.48 -11.88
C GLU A 196 4.01 -6.58 -10.72
N ILE A 197 3.19 -5.55 -10.99
CA ILE A 197 2.78 -4.60 -9.96
C ILE A 197 1.84 -5.25 -8.94
N PHE A 198 0.96 -6.15 -9.39
CA PHE A 198 0.10 -6.91 -8.51
C PHE A 198 0.92 -7.78 -7.54
N GLN A 199 1.87 -8.56 -8.04
CA GLN A 199 2.73 -9.40 -7.19
C GLN A 199 3.56 -8.58 -6.20
N GLN A 200 4.04 -7.40 -6.59
CA GLN A 200 4.76 -6.52 -5.67
C GLN A 200 3.84 -5.85 -4.64
N SER A 201 2.55 -5.70 -4.93
CA SER A 201 1.57 -5.12 -4.00
C SER A 201 1.45 -5.91 -2.68
N CYS A 202 1.69 -7.23 -2.69
CA CYS A 202 1.66 -8.07 -1.49
C CYS A 202 2.63 -7.59 -0.39
N GLY A 203 3.65 -6.81 -0.75
CA GLY A 203 4.59 -6.21 0.19
C GLY A 203 4.04 -5.01 0.98
N PHE A 204 2.98 -4.39 0.47
CA PHE A 204 2.44 -3.10 0.93
C PHE A 204 1.06 -3.20 1.56
N PHE A 205 0.29 -4.24 1.19
CA PHE A 205 -1.08 -4.45 1.63
C PHE A 205 -1.20 -5.71 2.50
N GLY A 206 -2.18 -5.71 3.41
CA GLY A 206 -2.53 -6.87 4.22
C GLY A 206 -3.33 -7.91 3.42
N THR A 207 -4.07 -7.44 2.42
CA THR A 207 -4.82 -8.24 1.46
C THR A 207 -4.64 -7.66 0.06
N ALA A 208 -4.31 -8.49 -0.93
CA ALA A 208 -4.28 -8.13 -2.34
C ALA A 208 -4.98 -9.22 -3.16
N LEU A 209 -6.07 -8.87 -3.84
CA LEU A 209 -6.87 -9.81 -4.64
C LEU A 209 -6.89 -9.34 -6.09
N GLY A 210 -6.50 -10.22 -7.00
CA GLY A 210 -6.45 -9.98 -8.43
C GLY A 210 -7.50 -10.78 -9.19
N PRO A 211 -7.49 -10.68 -10.53
CA PRO A 211 -8.45 -11.36 -11.39
C PRO A 211 -8.50 -12.89 -11.22
N ASP A 212 -7.40 -13.50 -10.79
CA ASP A 212 -7.30 -14.95 -10.58
C ASP A 212 -7.99 -15.43 -9.29
N TYR A 213 -8.34 -14.52 -8.36
CA TYR A 213 -8.92 -14.90 -7.08
C TYR A 213 -10.37 -15.41 -7.22
N ASN A 214 -11.24 -14.64 -7.86
CA ASN A 214 -12.62 -15.05 -8.19
C ASN A 214 -13.27 -14.08 -9.20
N ALA A 215 -14.46 -14.45 -9.69
CA ALA A 215 -15.22 -13.67 -10.66
C ALA A 215 -15.51 -12.21 -10.25
N ALA A 216 -15.62 -11.92 -8.94
CA ALA A 216 -15.86 -10.55 -8.48
C ALA A 216 -14.65 -9.64 -8.71
N HIS A 217 -13.43 -10.18 -8.78
CA HIS A 217 -12.19 -9.43 -8.93
C HIS A 217 -11.64 -9.48 -10.37
N ALA A 218 -12.34 -10.11 -11.31
CA ALA A 218 -11.89 -10.27 -12.70
C ALA A 218 -11.53 -8.95 -13.41
N GLY A 219 -12.09 -7.82 -12.95
CA GLY A 219 -11.92 -6.50 -13.56
C GLY A 219 -11.09 -5.49 -12.77
N HIS A 220 -10.59 -5.81 -11.57
CA HIS A 220 -9.87 -4.87 -10.71
C HIS A 220 -8.92 -5.57 -9.73
N PHE A 221 -8.02 -4.79 -9.13
CA PHE A 221 -7.25 -5.21 -7.98
C PHE A 221 -7.89 -4.68 -6.70
N HIS A 222 -8.21 -5.55 -5.75
CA HIS A 222 -8.61 -5.15 -4.39
C HIS A 222 -7.36 -5.09 -3.53
N PHE A 223 -7.04 -3.91 -3.00
CA PHE A 223 -5.92 -3.70 -2.08
C PHE A 223 -6.41 -3.25 -0.72
N GLY A 224 -6.33 -4.14 0.27
CA GLY A 224 -6.80 -3.96 1.65
C GLY A 224 -5.67 -3.91 2.67
N THR A 225 -5.83 -3.14 3.74
CA THR A 225 -4.86 -3.07 4.86
C THR A 225 -5.11 -4.09 5.95
N GLY A 226 -6.25 -4.76 5.96
CA GLY A 226 -6.59 -5.81 6.90
C GLY A 226 -5.96 -7.16 6.54
N GLY A 227 -5.79 -8.02 7.54
CA GLY A 227 -5.24 -9.37 7.38
C GLY A 227 -3.70 -9.46 7.50
N TYR A 228 -3.16 -10.63 7.16
CA TYR A 228 -1.74 -10.97 7.31
C TYR A 228 -1.10 -11.42 5.99
N GLY A 229 -1.15 -10.56 4.97
CA GLY A 229 -0.45 -10.78 3.70
C GLY A 229 -1.12 -11.78 2.77
N PHE A 230 -2.46 -11.84 2.75
CA PHE A 230 -3.19 -12.67 1.81
C PHE A 230 -3.05 -12.09 0.40
N CYS A 231 -2.45 -12.83 -0.53
CA CYS A 231 -2.19 -12.36 -1.88
C CYS A 231 -2.56 -13.43 -2.91
N HIS A 232 -3.56 -13.17 -3.74
CA HIS A 232 -4.13 -14.12 -4.70
C HIS A 232 -4.57 -13.46 -5.99
#